data_AF-A0A9R1IGY7-F1
#
_entry.id   AF-A0A9R1IGY7-F1
#
_cell.length_a   1.000
_cell.length_b   1.000
_cell.length_c   1.000
_cell.angle_alpha   90.00
_cell.angle_beta   90.00
_cell.angle_gamma   90.00
#
_symmetry.space_group_name_H-M   'P 1'
#
loop_
_entity.id
_entity.type
_entity.pdbx_description
1 polymer ?
#
loop_
_entity_poly.entity_id
_entity_poly.type
_entity_poly.pdbx_seq_one_letter_code
_entity_poly.pdbx_strand_id
1 'polypeptide(L)'
;MGKAGFGVAAGCAAVTCAIAAVMVARRVAARARWRRAVALLRDFEEGCATPPARLRQVVDAMVVEMHAGLASDGGSKLKMLLTFVDALPNG
;
A
#
# COMPACT_ATOMS: atom_id res chain seq x y z
N MET A 1 -49.45 11.32 40.47
CA MET A 1 -49.02 11.13 39.06
C MET A 1 -47.58 11.58 38.77
N GLY A 2 -46.94 12.45 39.57
CA GLY A 2 -45.61 13.00 39.26
C GLY A 2 -44.39 12.06 39.42
N LYS A 3 -44.46 10.99 40.21
CA LYS A 3 -43.31 10.09 40.44
C LYS A 3 -43.09 9.08 39.30
N ALA A 4 -44.15 8.60 38.68
CA ALA A 4 -44.07 7.65 37.57
C ALA A 4 -43.60 8.32 36.27
N GLY A 5 -44.07 9.54 35.98
CA GLY A 5 -43.65 10.29 34.78
C GLY A 5 -42.16 10.67 34.78
N PHE A 6 -41.59 10.97 35.95
CA PHE A 6 -40.17 11.31 36.09
C PHE A 6 -39.25 10.10 35.87
N GLY A 7 -39.67 8.91 36.32
CA GLY A 7 -38.93 7.66 36.10
C GLY A 7 -38.87 7.25 34.63
N VAL A 8 -39.97 7.42 33.90
CA VAL A 8 -40.02 7.13 32.45
C VAL A 8 -39.13 8.11 31.66
N ALA A 9 -39.18 9.41 31.97
CA ALA A 9 -38.35 10.41 31.30
C ALA A 9 -36.83 10.19 31.52
N ALA A 10 -36.44 9.88 32.76
CA ALA A 10 -35.03 9.58 33.08
C ALA A 10 -34.54 8.30 32.40
N GLY A 11 -35.38 7.27 32.29
CA GLY A 11 -35.06 6.04 31.55
C GLY A 11 -34.84 6.30 30.05
N CYS A 12 -35.73 7.06 29.40
CA CYS A 12 -35.57 7.43 27.98
C CYS A 12 -34.31 8.25 27.71
N ALA A 13 -33.95 9.17 28.60
CA ALA A 13 -32.70 9.94 28.50
C ALA A 13 -31.47 9.04 28.61
N ALA A 14 -31.44 8.10 29.55
CA ALA A 14 -30.33 7.15 29.69
C ALA A 14 -30.17 6.26 28.45
N VAL A 15 -31.28 5.76 27.88
CA VAL A 15 -31.28 4.93 26.66
C VAL A 15 -30.74 5.72 25.46
N THR A 16 -31.20 6.96 25.26
CA THR A 16 -30.73 7.80 24.13
C THR A 16 -29.25 8.16 24.27
N CYS A 17 -28.77 8.48 25.48
CA CYS A 17 -27.35 8.69 25.74
C CYS A 17 -26.52 7.42 25.48
N ALA A 18 -27.01 6.23 25.87
CA ALA A 18 -26.33 4.97 25.60
C ALA A 18 -26.23 4.70 24.08
N ILE A 19 -27.30 4.92 23.33
CA ILE A 19 -27.30 4.77 21.87
C ILE A 19 -26.31 5.75 21.23
N ALA A 20 -26.31 7.01 21.67
CA ALA A 20 -25.35 8.02 21.21
C ALA A 20 -23.89 7.60 21.49
N ALA A 21 -23.60 7.12 22.70
CA ALA A 21 -22.29 6.64 23.07
C ALA A 21 -21.83 5.46 22.19
N VAL A 22 -22.71 4.50 21.92
CA VAL A 22 -22.42 3.36 21.03
C VAL A 22 -22.15 3.84 19.60
N MET A 23 -22.96 4.76 19.06
CA MET A 23 -22.74 5.30 17.72
C MET A 23 -21.39 6.03 17.62
N VAL A 24 -21.03 6.83 18.63
CA VAL A 24 -19.73 7.51 18.70
C VAL A 24 -18.59 6.50 18.79
N ALA A 25 -18.69 5.49 19.67
CA ALA A 25 -17.68 4.43 19.79
C ALA A 25 -17.47 3.68 18.47
N ARG A 26 -18.54 3.31 17.77
CA ARG A 26 -18.46 2.67 16.44
C ARG A 26 -17.81 3.58 15.41
N ARG A 27 -18.13 4.87 15.39
CA ARG A 27 -17.49 5.86 14.51
C ARG A 27 -16.01 6.03 14.83
N VAL A 28 -15.62 6.09 16.10
CA VAL A 28 -14.21 6.18 16.53
C VAL A 28 -13.44 4.92 16.12
N ALA A 29 -14.01 3.73 16.34
CA ALA A 29 -13.40 2.46 15.94
C ALA A 29 -13.25 2.36 14.40
N ALA A 30 -14.26 2.77 13.64
CA ALA A 30 -14.19 2.82 12.18
C ALA A 30 -13.12 3.79 11.69
N ARG A 31 -13.05 5.00 12.26
CA ARG A 31 -11.99 5.97 11.96
C ARG A 31 -10.61 5.45 12.32
N ALA A 32 -10.46 4.73 13.44
CA ALA A 32 -9.19 4.13 13.84
C ALA A 32 -8.73 3.06 12.83
N ARG A 33 -9.63 2.18 12.37
CA ARG A 33 -9.32 1.21 11.31
C ARG A 33 -8.96 1.89 9.99
N TRP A 34 -9.69 2.93 9.61
CA TRP A 34 -9.40 3.69 8.40
C TRP A 34 -8.02 4.35 8.46
N ARG A 35 -7.66 4.98 9.59
CA ARG A 35 -6.33 5.57 9.77
C ARG A 35 -5.21 4.53 9.63
N ARG A 36 -5.40 3.31 10.17
CA ARG A 36 -4.43 2.21 9.98
C ARG A 36 -4.31 1.80 8.51
N ALA A 37 -5.43 1.69 7.81
CA ALA A 37 -5.44 1.35 6.38
C ALA A 37 -4.72 2.42 5.55
N VAL A 38 -4.98 3.71 5.83
CA VAL A 38 -4.30 4.81 5.14
C VAL A 38 -2.79 4.80 5.43
N ALA A 39 -2.38 4.53 6.67
CA ALA A 39 -0.97 4.39 7.01
C ALA A 39 -0.29 3.27 6.20
N LEU A 40 -0.91 2.07 6.15
CA LEU A 40 -0.40 0.97 5.34
C LEU A 40 -0.31 1.32 3.85
N LEU A 41 -1.30 2.05 3.32
CA LEU A 41 -1.27 2.49 1.91
C LEU A 41 -0.15 3.50 1.65
N ARG A 42 0.15 4.38 2.60
CA ARG A 42 1.28 5.32 2.49
C ARG A 42 2.61 4.56 2.48
N ASP A 43 2.80 3.64 3.43
CA ASP A 43 4.02 2.81 3.48
C ASP A 43 4.21 1.99 2.20
N PHE A 44 3.11 1.46 1.65
CA PHE A 44 3.11 0.73 0.40
C PHE A 44 3.46 1.63 -0.79
N GLU A 45 2.84 2.80 -0.90
CA GLU A 45 3.14 3.77 -1.96
C GLU A 45 4.60 4.23 -1.92
N GLU A 46 5.14 4.50 -0.73
CA GLU A 46 6.55 4.84 -0.53
C GLU A 46 7.49 3.68 -0.88
N GLY A 47 7.13 2.45 -0.49
CA GLY A 47 7.88 1.25 -0.84
C GLY A 47 7.93 0.99 -2.34
N CYS A 48 6.81 1.17 -3.03
CA CYS A 48 6.66 1.00 -4.47
C CYS A 48 7.12 2.21 -5.30
N ALA A 49 7.45 3.34 -4.67
CA ALA A 49 7.86 4.53 -5.39
C ALA A 49 9.10 4.28 -6.27
N THR A 50 9.03 4.72 -7.52
CA THR A 50 10.11 4.59 -8.52
C THR A 50 10.51 5.97 -9.05
N PRO A 51 11.07 6.85 -8.21
CA PRO A 51 11.54 8.15 -8.68
C PRO A 51 12.69 7.97 -9.70
N PRO A 52 12.93 8.96 -10.59
CA PRO A 52 13.96 8.87 -11.63
C PRO A 52 15.35 8.48 -11.11
N ALA A 53 15.73 8.93 -9.92
CA ALA A 53 17.01 8.57 -9.30
C ALA A 53 17.12 7.06 -9.00
N ARG A 54 16.04 6.42 -8.49
CA ARG A 54 15.98 4.98 -8.25
C ARG A 54 16.01 4.21 -9.57
N LEU A 55 15.28 4.69 -10.58
CA LEU A 55 15.28 4.08 -11.91
C LEU A 55 16.67 4.11 -12.54
N ARG A 56 17.42 5.20 -12.38
CA ARG A 56 18.80 5.29 -12.86
C ARG A 56 19.71 4.24 -12.20
N GLN A 57 19.59 4.03 -10.89
CA GLN A 57 20.32 2.97 -10.19
C GLN A 57 19.98 1.58 -10.73
N VAL A 58 18.71 1.32 -11.05
CA VAL A 58 18.28 0.04 -11.65
C VAL A 58 18.89 -0.14 -13.04
N VAL A 59 18.90 0.90 -13.87
CA VAL A 59 19.51 0.85 -15.21
C VAL A 59 21.02 0.65 -15.11
N ASP A 60 21.70 1.36 -14.22
CA ASP A 60 23.14 1.22 -14.02
C ASP A 60 23.50 -0.21 -13.58
N ALA A 61 22.73 -0.80 -12.65
CA ALA A 61 22.89 -2.20 -12.26
C ALA A 61 22.61 -3.18 -13.40
N MET A 62 21.60 -2.91 -14.22
CA MET A 62 21.29 -3.73 -15.40
C MET A 62 22.43 -3.72 -16.41
N VAL A 63 23.05 -2.56 -16.66
CA VAL A 63 24.21 -2.43 -17.54
C VAL A 63 25.38 -3.27 -17.03
N VAL A 64 25.64 -3.27 -15.71
CA VAL A 64 26.69 -4.12 -15.11
C VAL A 64 26.40 -5.60 -15.34
N GLU A 65 25.17 -6.06 -15.10
CA GLU A 65 24.78 -7.46 -15.34
C GLU A 65 24.87 -7.84 -16.83
N MET A 66 24.56 -6.92 -17.76
CA MET A 66 24.72 -7.16 -19.19
C MET A 66 26.19 -7.37 -19.57
N HIS A 67 27.09 -6.52 -19.07
CA HIS A 67 28.53 -6.67 -19.31
C HIS A 67 29.05 -8.00 -18.76
N ALA A 68 28.63 -8.37 -17.54
CA ALA A 68 29.03 -9.63 -16.93
C ALA A 68 28.50 -10.85 -17.69
N GLY A 69 27.26 -10.81 -18.19
CA GLY A 69 26.67 -11.88 -19.00
C GLY A 69 27.30 -12.01 -20.39
N LEU A 70 27.73 -10.90 -21.01
CA LEU A 70 28.47 -10.93 -22.29
C LEU A 70 29.91 -11.39 -22.14
N ALA A 71 30.54 -11.15 -20.98
CA ALA A 71 31.92 -11.53 -20.74
C ALA A 71 32.10 -13.05 -20.57
N SER A 72 31.08 -13.75 -20.04
CA SER A 72 31.12 -15.19 -19.83
C SER A 72 29.72 -15.78 -19.66
N ASP A 73 29.50 -16.98 -20.19
CA ASP A 73 28.28 -17.74 -19.95
C ASP A 73 28.07 -17.97 -18.44
N GLY A 74 26.92 -17.54 -17.93
CA GLY A 74 26.60 -17.59 -16.50
C GLY A 74 27.32 -16.54 -15.65
N GLY A 75 28.02 -15.57 -16.26
CA GLY A 75 28.69 -14.46 -15.58
C GLY A 75 27.75 -13.48 -14.88
N SER A 76 26.44 -13.52 -15.20
CA SER A 76 25.40 -12.75 -14.52
C SER A 76 24.05 -13.48 -14.58
N LYS A 77 23.02 -12.93 -13.93
CA LYS A 77 21.66 -13.47 -14.04
C LYS A 77 21.05 -13.25 -15.42
N LEU A 78 21.58 -12.30 -16.19
CA LEU A 78 21.25 -12.08 -17.59
C LEU A 78 22.11 -13.00 -18.46
N LYS A 79 21.45 -13.98 -19.10
CA LYS A 79 22.14 -15.01 -19.91
C LYS A 79 22.84 -14.48 -21.17
N MET A 80 22.43 -13.33 -21.67
CA MET A 80 23.00 -12.68 -22.88
C MET A 80 23.29 -13.66 -24.03
N LEU A 81 22.31 -14.51 -24.35
CA LEU A 81 22.44 -15.58 -25.34
C LEU A 81 22.69 -15.04 -26.75
N LEU A 82 23.60 -15.68 -27.49
CA LEU A 82 23.80 -15.41 -28.91
C LEU A 82 22.58 -15.88 -29.71
N THR A 83 22.01 -14.97 -30.48
CA THR A 83 20.85 -15.26 -31.36
C THR A 83 21.26 -15.84 -32.71
N PHE A 84 22.55 -15.81 -33.04
CA PHE A 84 23.09 -16.14 -34.37
C PHE A 84 22.48 -15.33 -35.52
N VAL A 85 21.90 -14.17 -35.20
CA VAL A 85 21.44 -13.18 -36.18
C VAL A 85 22.49 -12.08 -36.26
N ASP A 86 23.27 -12.06 -37.33
CA ASP A 86 24.30 -11.07 -37.61
C ASP A 86 23.82 -9.95 -38.55
N ALA A 87 22.81 -10.23 -39.39
CA ALA A 87 22.16 -9.27 -40.27
C ALA A 87 20.65 -9.17 -40.02
N LEU A 88 20.18 -7.95 -39.75
CA LEU A 88 18.76 -7.63 -39.68
C LEU A 88 18.23 -7.22 -41.07
N PRO A 89 16.92 -7.41 -41.35
CA PRO A 89 16.30 -6.92 -42.59
C PRO A 89 16.48 -5.40 -42.76
N ASN A 90 16.75 -4.95 -44.00
CA ASN A 90 17.02 -3.55 -44.33
C ASN A 90 15.94 -2.89 -45.21
N GLY A 91 14.86 -3.60 -45.53
CA GLY A 91 13.82 -3.15 -46.46
C GLY A 91 13.93 -3.87 -47.80
#